data_AF-A0A9E3U4U9-F1
#
_entry.id   AF-A0A9E3U4U9-F1
#
_cell.length_a   1.000
_cell.length_b   1.000
_cell.length_c   1.000
_cell.angle_alpha   90.00
_cell.angle_beta   90.00
_cell.angle_gamma   90.00
#
_symmetry.space_group_name_H-M   'P 1'
#
loop_
_entity.id
_entity.type
_entity.pdbx_description
1 polymer ?
#
loop_
_entity_poly.entity_id
_entity_poly.type
_entity_poly.pdbx_seq_one_letter_code
_entity_poly.pdbx_strand_id
1 'polypeptide(L)'
;MEEASVFDRFLSLAQRELSADDVRLLAHGEEPPRAENVVLARLPDGRHVVASFSAAPRDREVLERRLAMLAGTFAEALASPPSEKTRARQSVVTSLHEELKALAQRARAHDVVVIDGDSPVVWGCASVAARPRARTDLLLRDVSDRELAAQDEPSSPAPLHAVPDESGPLEDPTAPTGRLRVAPPPPVSAPMLSHGDDMEEEEEPEISQRAIAAIRALPSLDLLHKGKHLRHASREGSFHLVLSFSGIYLLCMVFDGEFDELRAERAAQDALPRIERLVLALPPLHPDPEPVGGAIAMRRPRRR
;
A
#
# COMPACT_ATOMS: atom_id res chain seq x y z
N MET A 1 -21.21 -1.34 9.71
CA MET A 1 -22.25 -1.79 8.76
C MET A 1 -22.17 -0.86 7.59
N GLU A 2 -21.54 -1.31 6.52
CA GLU A 2 -21.34 -0.51 5.30
C GLU A 2 -22.69 -0.26 4.62
N GLU A 3 -22.98 1.00 4.30
CA GLU A 3 -24.13 1.36 3.47
C GLU A 3 -23.84 0.94 2.03
N ALA A 4 -24.17 -0.33 1.71
CA ALA A 4 -24.16 -0.79 0.34
C ALA A 4 -25.01 0.13 -0.53
N SER A 5 -24.43 0.63 -1.62
CA SER A 5 -25.13 1.54 -2.52
C SER A 5 -26.39 0.86 -3.07
N VAL A 6 -27.37 1.65 -3.49
CA VAL A 6 -28.59 1.10 -4.12
C VAL A 6 -28.23 0.24 -5.35
N PHE A 7 -27.12 0.59 -6.01
CA PHE A 7 -26.55 -0.15 -7.13
C PHE A 7 -26.05 -1.54 -6.71
N ASP A 8 -25.25 -1.64 -5.65
CA ASP A 8 -24.72 -2.93 -5.17
C ASP A 8 -25.84 -3.86 -4.70
N ARG A 9 -26.89 -3.28 -4.11
CA ARG A 9 -28.11 -4.00 -3.73
C ARG A 9 -28.86 -4.55 -4.94
N PHE A 10 -28.97 -3.77 -6.01
CA PHE A 10 -29.57 -4.24 -7.26
C PHE A 10 -28.77 -5.38 -7.88
N LEU A 11 -27.44 -5.23 -8.01
CA LEU A 11 -26.59 -6.28 -8.60
C LEU A 11 -26.68 -7.58 -7.79
N SER A 12 -26.57 -7.48 -6.47
CA SER A 12 -26.68 -8.64 -5.58
C SER A 12 -28.05 -9.31 -5.67
N LEU A 13 -29.13 -8.52 -5.78
CA LEU A 13 -30.48 -9.04 -5.94
C LEU A 13 -30.65 -9.74 -7.30
N ALA A 14 -30.21 -9.11 -8.38
CA ALA A 14 -30.30 -9.67 -9.73
C ALA A 14 -29.49 -10.96 -9.85
N GLN A 15 -28.28 -11.00 -9.30
CA GLN A 15 -27.44 -12.21 -9.27
C GLN A 15 -28.15 -13.36 -8.55
N ARG A 16 -28.71 -13.09 -7.36
CA ARG A 16 -29.43 -14.09 -6.56
C ARG A 16 -30.72 -14.58 -7.23
N GLU A 17 -31.54 -13.65 -7.76
CA GLU A 17 -32.84 -13.98 -8.35
C GLU A 17 -32.71 -14.76 -9.66
N LEU A 18 -31.64 -14.50 -10.42
CA LEU A 18 -31.38 -15.18 -11.69
C LEU A 18 -30.49 -16.41 -11.53
N SER A 19 -29.87 -16.61 -10.36
CA SER A 19 -28.80 -17.60 -10.16
C SER A 19 -27.68 -17.41 -11.19
N ALA A 20 -27.35 -16.16 -11.49
CA ALA A 20 -26.28 -15.80 -12.42
C ALA A 20 -24.92 -15.88 -11.72
N ASP A 21 -23.87 -16.17 -12.47
CA ASP A 21 -22.51 -16.19 -11.95
C ASP A 21 -21.99 -14.76 -11.73
N ASP A 22 -22.34 -13.83 -12.62
CA ASP A 22 -22.03 -12.40 -12.48
C ASP A 22 -23.13 -11.53 -13.11
N VAL A 23 -23.33 -10.34 -12.54
CA VAL A 23 -24.25 -9.32 -13.08
C VAL A 23 -23.55 -7.97 -13.08
N ARG A 24 -23.50 -7.32 -14.24
CA ARG A 24 -22.86 -6.02 -14.41
C ARG A 24 -23.68 -5.07 -15.27
N LEU A 25 -23.44 -3.78 -15.11
CA LEU A 25 -24.02 -2.72 -15.93
C LEU A 25 -22.99 -2.22 -16.94
N LEU A 26 -23.35 -2.20 -18.22
CA LEU A 26 -22.49 -1.66 -19.27
C LEU A 26 -22.59 -0.12 -19.34
N ALA A 27 -21.49 0.51 -19.75
CA ALA A 27 -21.45 1.93 -19.99
C ALA A 27 -22.35 2.33 -21.17
N HIS A 28 -22.70 3.62 -21.24
CA HIS A 28 -23.47 4.12 -22.38
C HIS A 28 -22.63 3.98 -23.67
N GLY A 29 -23.20 3.33 -24.69
CA GLY A 29 -22.52 3.07 -25.96
C GLY A 29 -21.58 1.85 -25.97
N GLU A 30 -21.41 1.14 -24.85
CA GLU A 30 -20.68 -0.12 -24.82
C GLU A 30 -21.53 -1.24 -25.45
N GLU A 31 -20.93 -2.02 -26.36
CA GLU A 31 -21.65 -3.10 -27.04
C GLU A 31 -21.85 -4.32 -26.12
N PRO A 32 -23.06 -4.89 -26.06
CA PRO A 32 -23.31 -6.05 -25.23
C PRO A 32 -22.61 -7.31 -25.78
N PRO A 33 -22.03 -8.15 -24.92
CA PRO A 33 -21.44 -9.42 -25.33
C PRO A 33 -22.47 -10.31 -26.03
N ARG A 34 -22.14 -10.79 -27.24
CA ARG A 34 -23.00 -11.69 -28.05
C ARG A 34 -22.72 -13.16 -27.76
N ALA A 35 -22.74 -13.55 -26.49
CA ALA A 35 -22.51 -14.93 -26.08
C ALA A 35 -23.83 -15.64 -25.71
N GLU A 36 -23.88 -16.97 -25.89
CA GLU A 36 -25.08 -17.77 -25.63
C GLU A 36 -25.39 -17.93 -24.13
N ASN A 37 -24.36 -17.77 -23.28
CA ASN A 37 -24.41 -17.83 -21.83
C ASN A 37 -24.66 -16.46 -21.18
N VAL A 38 -25.22 -15.50 -21.92
CA VAL A 38 -25.45 -14.14 -21.46
C VAL A 38 -26.89 -13.72 -21.71
N VAL A 39 -27.49 -13.10 -20.70
CA VAL A 39 -28.83 -12.53 -20.71
C VAL A 39 -28.73 -11.02 -20.55
N LEU A 40 -29.51 -10.29 -21.36
CA LEU A 40 -29.43 -8.83 -21.46
C LEU A 40 -30.77 -8.19 -21.15
N ALA A 41 -30.74 -7.08 -20.42
CA ALA A 41 -31.87 -6.18 -20.29
C ALA A 41 -31.46 -4.75 -20.62
N ARG A 42 -32.22 -4.10 -21.50
CA ARG A 42 -31.99 -2.70 -21.89
C ARG A 42 -32.67 -1.76 -20.91
N LEU A 43 -31.94 -0.76 -20.45
CA LEU A 43 -32.45 0.32 -19.62
C LEU A 43 -32.99 1.48 -20.48
N PRO A 44 -33.89 2.32 -19.94
CA PRO A 44 -34.48 3.46 -20.67
C PRO A 44 -33.46 4.50 -21.16
N ASP A 45 -32.31 4.59 -20.50
CA ASP A 45 -31.22 5.52 -20.81
C ASP A 45 -30.23 4.98 -21.87
N GLY A 46 -30.55 3.82 -22.46
CA GLY A 46 -29.72 3.18 -23.49
C GLY A 46 -28.58 2.31 -22.96
N ARG A 47 -28.39 2.19 -21.63
CA ARG A 47 -27.46 1.21 -21.05
C ARG A 47 -28.04 -0.20 -21.03
N HIS A 48 -27.18 -1.19 -20.76
CA HIS A 48 -27.57 -2.60 -20.68
C HIS A 48 -27.11 -3.21 -19.37
N VAL A 49 -28.01 -3.94 -18.70
CA VAL A 49 -27.65 -4.86 -17.61
C VAL A 49 -27.39 -6.23 -18.23
N VAL A 50 -26.26 -6.83 -17.88
CA VAL A 50 -25.78 -8.10 -18.40
C VAL A 50 -25.67 -9.08 -17.25
N ALA A 51 -26.38 -10.20 -17.34
CA ALA A 51 -26.21 -11.34 -16.45
C ALA A 51 -25.48 -12.46 -17.22
N SER A 52 -24.37 -12.95 -16.65
CA SER A 52 -23.56 -14.01 -17.25
C SER A 52 -23.68 -15.31 -16.47
N PHE A 53 -23.57 -16.41 -17.20
CA PHE A 53 -23.71 -17.77 -16.69
C PHE A 53 -22.52 -18.62 -17.17
N SER A 54 -22.18 -19.64 -16.40
CA SER A 54 -21.11 -20.61 -16.68
C SER A 54 -21.50 -21.57 -17.80
N ALA A 55 -22.80 -21.76 -18.04
CA ALA A 55 -23.35 -22.49 -19.16
C ALA A 55 -24.59 -21.77 -19.73
N ALA A 56 -24.94 -22.06 -20.99
CA ALA A 56 -26.11 -21.48 -21.63
C ALA A 56 -27.40 -21.84 -20.85
N PRO A 57 -28.17 -20.85 -20.35
CA PRO A 57 -29.37 -21.13 -19.58
C PRO A 57 -30.46 -21.70 -20.50
N ARG A 58 -31.12 -22.77 -20.05
CA ARG A 58 -32.18 -23.45 -20.82
C ARG A 58 -33.42 -22.56 -21.04
N ASP A 59 -33.74 -21.73 -20.05
CA ASP A 59 -34.92 -20.85 -20.05
C ASP A 59 -34.53 -19.38 -20.27
N ARG A 60 -33.70 -19.13 -21.28
CA ARG A 60 -33.14 -17.80 -21.57
C ARG A 60 -34.20 -16.69 -21.63
N GLU A 61 -35.30 -16.92 -22.35
CA GLU A 61 -36.37 -15.92 -22.49
C GLU A 61 -37.04 -15.55 -21.16
N VAL A 62 -37.17 -16.53 -20.25
CA VAL A 62 -37.76 -16.30 -18.92
C VAL A 62 -36.83 -15.44 -18.07
N LEU A 63 -35.52 -15.72 -18.12
CA LEU A 63 -34.50 -14.94 -17.42
C LEU A 63 -34.37 -13.52 -17.99
N GLU A 64 -34.46 -13.35 -19.32
CA GLU A 64 -34.48 -12.03 -19.97
C GLU A 64 -35.67 -11.19 -19.48
N ARG A 65 -36.87 -11.77 -19.45
CA ARG A 65 -38.06 -11.08 -18.92
C ARG A 65 -37.92 -10.73 -17.44
N ARG A 66 -37.37 -11.64 -16.63
CA ARG A 66 -37.17 -11.42 -15.20
C ARG A 66 -36.13 -10.33 -14.94
N LEU A 67 -35.00 -10.35 -15.64
CA LEU A 67 -33.99 -9.31 -15.57
C LEU A 67 -34.57 -7.96 -16.03
N ALA A 68 -35.37 -7.94 -17.08
CA ALA A 68 -36.05 -6.72 -17.54
C ALA A 68 -37.03 -6.15 -16.50
N MET A 69 -37.81 -7.01 -15.82
CA MET A 69 -38.69 -6.57 -14.73
C MET A 69 -37.89 -5.98 -13.55
N LEU A 70 -36.81 -6.64 -13.13
CA LEU A 70 -35.93 -6.14 -12.07
C LEU A 70 -35.25 -4.82 -12.47
N ALA A 71 -34.73 -4.73 -13.69
CA ALA A 71 -34.13 -3.51 -14.20
C ALA A 71 -35.16 -2.37 -14.28
N GLY A 72 -36.41 -2.68 -14.62
CA GLY A 72 -37.52 -1.74 -14.66
C GLY A 72 -37.89 -1.17 -13.30
N THR A 73 -37.93 -2.00 -12.24
CA THR A 73 -38.26 -1.52 -10.88
C THR A 73 -37.17 -0.63 -10.30
N PHE A 74 -35.92 -0.84 -10.70
CA PHE A 74 -34.78 -0.02 -10.30
C PHE A 74 -34.42 1.05 -11.34
N ALA A 75 -35.22 1.24 -12.39
CA ALA A 75 -34.85 2.10 -13.52
C ALA A 75 -34.52 3.54 -13.10
N GLU A 76 -35.26 4.14 -12.17
CA GLU A 76 -34.96 5.50 -11.67
C GLU A 76 -33.66 5.57 -10.85
N ALA A 77 -33.43 4.56 -10.00
CA ALA A 77 -32.21 4.45 -9.20
C ALA A 77 -30.97 4.16 -10.08
N LEU A 78 -31.17 3.40 -11.15
CA LEU A 78 -30.14 3.07 -12.13
C LEU A 78 -29.90 4.22 -13.11
N ALA A 79 -30.94 4.95 -13.54
CA ALA A 79 -30.88 6.06 -14.50
C ALA A 79 -30.06 7.25 -14.00
N SER A 80 -29.93 7.40 -12.68
CA SER A 80 -28.87 8.24 -12.12
C SER A 80 -27.54 7.52 -12.34
N PRO A 81 -26.63 8.01 -13.20
CA PRO A 81 -25.36 7.35 -13.38
C PRO A 81 -24.68 7.22 -12.01
N PRO A 82 -24.09 6.06 -11.65
CA PRO A 82 -23.22 5.95 -10.47
C PRO A 82 -21.93 6.80 -10.62
N SER A 83 -21.89 7.78 -11.54
CA SER A 83 -20.68 8.43 -12.03
C SER A 83 -20.77 9.96 -12.21
N GLU A 84 -21.85 10.66 -11.87
CA GLU A 84 -21.78 12.15 -11.80
C GLU A 84 -21.50 12.67 -10.39
N LYS A 85 -22.10 12.08 -9.36
CA LYS A 85 -21.70 12.38 -7.96
C LYS A 85 -20.31 11.84 -7.62
N THR A 86 -19.86 10.80 -8.31
CA THR A 86 -18.55 10.16 -8.12
C THR A 86 -17.46 10.78 -9.01
N ARG A 87 -17.81 11.43 -10.14
CA ARG A 87 -16.87 12.29 -10.89
C ARG A 87 -16.74 13.69 -10.30
N ALA A 88 -17.72 14.18 -9.55
CA ALA A 88 -17.65 15.51 -8.92
C ALA A 88 -16.85 15.53 -7.59
N ARG A 89 -16.58 14.36 -6.99
CA ARG A 89 -15.60 14.26 -5.90
C ARG A 89 -14.26 13.90 -6.54
N GLN A 90 -13.33 14.85 -6.56
CA GLN A 90 -11.92 14.53 -6.79
C GLN A 90 -11.56 13.29 -5.97
N SER A 91 -10.80 12.36 -6.57
CA SER A 91 -10.37 11.17 -5.84
C SER A 91 -9.63 11.60 -4.57
N VAL A 92 -9.75 10.83 -3.48
CA VAL A 92 -9.06 11.15 -2.21
C VAL A 92 -7.56 11.32 -2.43
N VAL A 93 -6.97 10.53 -3.34
CA VAL A 93 -5.57 10.63 -3.76
C VAL A 93 -5.28 11.98 -4.43
N THR A 94 -6.12 12.41 -5.37
CA THR A 94 -5.99 13.72 -6.03
C THR A 94 -6.13 14.85 -5.02
N SER A 95 -7.12 14.79 -4.12
CA SER A 95 -7.29 15.82 -3.09
C SER A 95 -6.13 15.86 -2.09
N LEU A 96 -5.56 14.71 -1.74
CA LEU A 96 -4.34 14.63 -0.92
C LEU A 96 -3.17 15.29 -1.65
N HIS A 97 -2.92 14.92 -2.90
CA HIS A 97 -1.85 15.49 -3.70
C HIS A 97 -1.97 17.02 -3.81
N GLU A 98 -3.16 17.56 -4.12
CA GLU A 98 -3.38 19.00 -4.20
C GLU A 98 -3.18 19.71 -2.85
N GLU A 99 -3.60 19.11 -1.73
CA GLU A 99 -3.35 19.69 -0.40
C GLU A 99 -1.86 19.66 -0.04
N LEU A 100 -1.13 18.59 -0.37
CA LEU A 100 0.32 18.51 -0.16
C LEU A 100 1.07 19.54 -1.00
N LYS A 101 0.66 19.73 -2.26
CA LYS A 101 1.20 20.75 -3.17
C LYS A 101 0.93 22.17 -2.65
N ALA A 102 -0.29 22.44 -2.18
CA ALA A 102 -0.63 23.72 -1.58
C ALA A 102 0.15 23.96 -0.27
N LEU A 103 0.37 22.91 0.54
CA LEU A 103 1.23 22.99 1.72
C LEU A 103 2.69 23.28 1.35
N ALA A 104 3.25 22.60 0.35
CA ALA A 104 4.62 22.85 -0.13
C ALA A 104 4.82 24.32 -0.49
N GLN A 105 3.87 24.89 -1.26
CA GLN A 105 3.89 26.29 -1.65
C GLN A 105 3.81 27.25 -0.46
N ARG A 106 2.90 27.02 0.50
CA ARG A 106 2.74 27.87 1.70
C ARG A 106 3.98 27.83 2.60
N ALA A 107 4.55 26.64 2.79
CA ALA A 107 5.74 26.43 3.60
C ALA A 107 7.04 26.87 2.91
N ARG A 108 7.01 27.05 1.57
CA ARG A 108 8.20 27.14 0.71
C ARG A 108 9.10 25.91 0.84
N ALA A 109 8.48 24.75 0.98
CA ALA A 109 9.18 23.49 0.91
C ALA A 109 9.43 23.13 -0.55
N HIS A 110 10.58 22.52 -0.83
CA HIS A 110 10.88 21.90 -2.11
C HIS A 110 9.92 20.73 -2.38
N ASP A 111 9.60 19.96 -1.35
CA ASP A 111 8.64 18.86 -1.43
C ASP A 111 7.93 18.62 -0.09
N VAL A 112 6.77 17.97 -0.14
CA VAL A 112 6.03 17.54 1.04
C VAL A 112 5.54 16.12 0.83
N VAL A 113 5.86 15.25 1.78
CA VAL A 113 5.61 13.82 1.70
C VAL A 113 4.91 13.34 2.96
N VAL A 114 3.94 12.44 2.79
CA VAL A 114 3.36 11.67 3.91
C VAL A 114 3.92 10.27 3.86
N ILE A 115 4.55 9.83 4.95
CA ILE A 115 5.09 8.48 5.10
C ILE A 115 4.48 7.80 6.32
N ASP A 116 4.51 6.47 6.28
CA ASP A 116 4.31 5.65 7.47
C ASP A 116 5.62 5.57 8.27
N GLY A 117 5.54 5.70 9.59
CA GLY A 117 6.67 5.53 10.50
C GLY A 117 7.21 4.10 10.53
N ASP A 118 6.35 3.10 10.30
CA ASP A 118 6.64 1.69 10.57
C ASP A 118 6.77 0.82 9.34
N SER A 119 6.35 1.35 8.19
CA SER A 119 6.39 0.63 6.93
C SER A 119 7.11 1.47 5.88
N PRO A 120 7.69 0.87 4.84
CA PRO A 120 8.35 1.60 3.74
C PRO A 120 7.37 2.41 2.88
N VAL A 121 6.09 2.48 3.27
CA VAL A 121 5.03 3.09 2.48
C VAL A 121 5.13 4.61 2.47
N VAL A 122 5.06 5.16 1.27
CA VAL A 122 4.79 6.57 1.02
C VAL A 122 3.32 6.69 0.63
N TRP A 123 2.55 7.47 1.38
CA TRP A 123 1.09 7.60 1.22
C TRP A 123 0.70 8.72 0.23
N GLY A 124 1.57 9.72 0.07
CA GLY A 124 1.35 10.82 -0.87
C GLY A 124 2.54 11.76 -0.91
N CYS A 125 2.68 12.46 -2.03
CA CYS A 125 3.79 13.37 -2.31
C CYS A 125 3.27 14.59 -3.07
N ALA A 126 3.89 15.76 -2.85
CA ALA A 126 3.56 17.00 -3.55
C ALA A 126 4.20 17.06 -4.94
N SER A 127 5.39 16.50 -5.11
CA SER A 127 6.11 16.48 -6.39
C SER A 127 5.55 15.47 -7.38
N VAL A 128 5.06 14.32 -6.90
CA VAL A 128 4.53 13.23 -7.76
C VAL A 128 3.11 12.86 -7.34
N ALA A 129 2.19 12.89 -8.30
CA ALA A 129 0.80 12.45 -8.10
C ALA A 129 0.71 10.91 -8.13
N ALA A 130 1.16 10.26 -7.06
CA ALA A 130 1.19 8.80 -6.95
C ALA A 130 0.14 8.25 -5.97
N ARG A 131 -0.27 7.00 -6.22
CA ARG A 131 -0.99 6.19 -5.23
C ARG A 131 -0.04 5.80 -4.07
N PRO A 132 -0.57 5.47 -2.89
CA PRO A 132 0.22 4.88 -1.82
C PRO A 132 1.06 3.70 -2.34
N ARG A 133 2.36 3.73 -2.11
CA ARG A 133 3.31 2.74 -2.63
C ARG A 133 4.33 2.34 -1.56
N ALA A 134 4.55 1.03 -1.42
CA ALA A 134 5.67 0.52 -0.63
C ALA A 134 6.96 0.71 -1.41
N ARG A 135 7.98 1.34 -0.81
CA ARG A 135 9.32 1.39 -1.40
C ARG A 135 10.11 0.14 -1.06
N THR A 136 10.21 -0.78 -2.02
CA THR A 136 11.05 -1.97 -1.89
C THR A 136 12.55 -1.62 -1.85
N ASP A 137 12.95 -0.48 -2.44
CA ASP A 137 14.37 -0.09 -2.57
C ASP A 137 15.06 0.21 -1.24
N LEU A 138 14.30 0.44 -0.16
CA LEU A 138 14.85 0.65 1.18
C LEU A 138 14.87 -0.62 2.06
N LEU A 139 14.41 -1.76 1.53
CA LEU A 139 14.23 -3.01 2.29
C LEU A 139 15.14 -4.17 1.85
N LEU A 140 16.07 -3.98 0.91
CA LEU A 140 17.16 -4.95 0.74
C LEU A 140 18.35 -4.56 1.62
N ARG A 141 18.10 -4.52 2.94
CA ARG A 141 19.19 -4.72 3.88
C ARG A 141 19.44 -6.23 3.88
N ASP A 142 20.43 -6.64 3.11
CA ASP A 142 20.92 -8.02 3.06
C ASP A 142 21.49 -8.34 4.46
N VAL A 143 20.61 -8.81 5.36
CA VAL A 143 21.02 -9.26 6.69
C VAL A 143 21.76 -10.57 6.46
N SER A 144 23.08 -10.49 6.37
CA SER A 144 23.92 -11.67 6.27
C SER A 144 23.57 -12.62 7.43
N ASP A 145 23.47 -13.92 7.17
CA ASP A 145 23.28 -14.96 8.19
C ASP A 145 24.24 -14.82 9.40
N ARG A 146 25.38 -14.15 9.18
CA ARG A 146 26.37 -13.84 10.20
C ARG A 146 25.90 -12.81 11.25
N GLU A 147 25.04 -11.88 10.88
CA GLU A 147 24.49 -10.85 11.77
C GLU A 147 23.34 -11.40 12.62
N LEU A 148 22.55 -12.32 12.06
CA LEU A 148 21.57 -13.14 12.78
C LEU A 148 22.26 -14.08 13.79
N ALA A 149 23.40 -14.68 13.42
CA ALA A 149 24.17 -15.52 14.33
C ALA A 149 24.85 -14.74 15.47
N ALA A 150 25.12 -13.44 15.28
CA ALA A 150 25.78 -12.60 16.30
C ALA A 150 24.84 -12.12 17.41
N GLN A 151 23.52 -12.19 17.21
CA GLN A 151 22.52 -11.79 18.22
C GLN A 151 22.12 -12.93 19.17
N ASP A 152 22.50 -14.17 18.86
CA ASP A 152 22.14 -15.37 19.64
C ASP A 152 23.26 -15.82 20.60
N GLU A 153 24.33 -15.04 20.76
CA GLU A 153 25.35 -15.29 21.79
C GLU A 153 24.83 -14.82 23.16
N PRO A 154 24.54 -15.72 24.12
CA PRO A 154 24.17 -15.32 25.46
C PRO A 154 25.36 -14.60 26.10
N SER A 155 25.14 -13.33 26.44
CA SER A 155 26.06 -12.48 27.20
C SER A 155 26.70 -13.23 28.37
N SER A 156 27.92 -13.72 28.15
CA SER A 156 28.72 -14.34 29.19
C SER A 156 29.37 -13.24 30.04
N PRO A 157 29.18 -13.21 31.36
CA PRO A 157 29.80 -12.19 32.21
C PRO A 157 31.28 -12.53 32.46
N ALA A 158 32.15 -11.55 32.27
CA ALA A 158 33.58 -11.59 32.64
C ALA A 158 33.85 -10.59 33.79
N PRO A 159 35.02 -10.58 34.46
CA PRO A 159 35.93 -11.68 34.84
C PRO A 159 36.35 -11.59 36.34
N LEU A 160 37.00 -12.64 36.88
CA LEU A 160 37.82 -12.52 38.10
C LEU A 160 39.22 -13.10 37.87
N HIS A 161 40.21 -12.26 38.24
CA HIS A 161 41.67 -12.42 38.32
C HIS A 161 42.28 -13.86 38.28
N ALA A 162 43.46 -14.04 37.66
CA ALA A 162 44.76 -13.80 38.28
C ALA A 162 46.01 -14.30 37.46
N VAL A 163 47.10 -13.51 37.58
CA VAL A 163 48.56 -13.78 37.51
C VAL A 163 49.25 -14.17 36.17
N PRO A 164 50.42 -13.57 35.85
CA PRO A 164 51.21 -13.83 34.64
C PRO A 164 52.28 -14.91 34.84
N ASP A 165 52.75 -15.53 33.76
CA ASP A 165 54.12 -16.05 33.68
C ASP A 165 54.63 -16.13 32.24
N GLU A 166 55.94 -16.02 32.10
CA GLU A 166 56.70 -15.65 30.92
C GLU A 166 57.05 -16.82 29.95
N SER A 167 57.49 -16.41 28.74
CA SER A 167 58.59 -17.02 27.94
C SER A 167 58.33 -18.26 27.06
N GLY A 168 58.45 -18.06 25.74
CA GLY A 168 59.13 -19.03 24.85
C GLY A 168 58.61 -19.11 23.40
N PRO A 169 59.47 -19.25 22.35
CA PRO A 169 59.19 -18.70 21.01
C PRO A 169 59.06 -19.73 19.86
N LEU A 170 58.68 -19.19 18.69
CA LEU A 170 58.82 -19.69 17.29
C LEU A 170 58.03 -20.95 16.88
N GLU A 171 57.16 -20.81 15.88
CA GLU A 171 57.30 -21.45 14.55
C GLU A 171 56.20 -20.99 13.57
N ASP A 172 56.64 -20.54 12.40
CA ASP A 172 55.96 -20.39 11.10
C ASP A 172 56.66 -21.45 10.19
N PRO A 173 56.13 -22.00 9.06
CA PRO A 173 54.96 -21.62 8.26
C PRO A 173 54.15 -22.80 7.66
N THR A 174 53.31 -22.47 6.67
CA THR A 174 52.89 -23.24 5.48
C THR A 174 51.49 -23.88 5.45
N ALA A 175 50.63 -23.26 4.63
CA ALA A 175 49.39 -23.81 4.06
C ALA A 175 49.69 -24.95 3.04
N PRO A 176 48.70 -25.74 2.55
CA PRO A 176 47.81 -25.22 1.51
C PRO A 176 46.37 -25.84 1.41
N THR A 177 45.44 -25.01 0.93
CA THR A 177 44.29 -25.30 0.03
C THR A 177 43.43 -26.56 0.24
N GLY A 178 42.20 -26.35 0.75
CA GLY A 178 41.06 -27.25 0.59
C GLY A 178 39.87 -26.51 -0.03
N ARG A 179 39.46 -26.92 -1.23
CA ARG A 179 38.49 -26.29 -2.14
C ARG A 179 37.07 -26.19 -1.53
N LEU A 180 36.56 -24.96 -1.41
CA LEU A 180 35.13 -24.68 -1.25
C LEU A 180 34.39 -24.99 -2.56
N ARG A 181 33.46 -25.93 -2.51
CA ARG A 181 32.48 -26.17 -3.57
C ARG A 181 31.52 -24.98 -3.63
N VAL A 182 31.60 -24.20 -4.70
CA VAL A 182 30.59 -23.22 -5.08
C VAL A 182 29.38 -24.00 -5.62
N ALA A 183 28.27 -23.97 -4.87
CA ALA A 183 26.96 -24.37 -5.39
C ALA A 183 26.40 -23.22 -6.25
N PRO A 184 25.75 -23.50 -7.39
CA PRO A 184 25.11 -22.46 -8.18
C PRO A 184 23.92 -21.85 -7.41
N PRO A 185 23.67 -20.54 -7.49
CA PRO A 185 22.51 -19.92 -6.88
C PRO A 185 21.22 -20.46 -7.52
N PRO A 186 20.13 -20.65 -6.75
CA PRO A 186 18.83 -20.97 -7.32
C PRO A 186 18.35 -19.79 -8.21
N PRO A 187 17.56 -20.07 -9.25
CA PRO A 187 17.01 -19.02 -10.10
C PRO A 187 16.13 -18.10 -9.26
N VAL A 188 16.49 -16.81 -9.28
CA VAL A 188 15.73 -15.72 -8.66
C VAL A 188 14.34 -15.72 -9.31
N SER A 189 13.32 -16.04 -8.52
CA SER A 189 11.93 -15.88 -8.92
C SER A 189 11.69 -14.43 -9.28
N ALA A 190 11.49 -14.16 -10.58
CA ALA A 190 11.05 -12.87 -11.07
C ALA A 190 9.66 -12.56 -10.46
N PRO A 191 9.44 -11.39 -9.84
CA PRO A 191 8.11 -10.99 -9.46
C PRO A 191 7.32 -10.69 -10.74
N MET A 192 6.31 -11.53 -11.01
CA MET A 192 5.20 -11.18 -11.89
C MET A 192 4.39 -10.07 -11.21
N LEU A 193 4.79 -8.82 -11.42
CA LEU A 193 3.88 -7.69 -11.30
C LEU A 193 3.45 -7.31 -12.72
N SER A 194 2.16 -7.41 -12.95
CA SER A 194 1.50 -7.06 -14.20
C SER A 194 1.90 -5.64 -14.61
N HIS A 195 2.53 -5.53 -15.78
CA HIS A 195 2.70 -4.28 -16.49
C HIS A 195 1.32 -3.77 -16.88
N GLY A 196 0.84 -2.77 -16.14
CA GLY A 196 -0.33 -1.98 -16.49
C GLY A 196 0.08 -0.52 -16.57
N ASP A 197 0.08 -0.02 -17.80
CA ASP A 197 0.31 1.36 -18.25
C ASP A 197 1.70 1.99 -18.02
N ASP A 198 2.38 2.23 -19.15
CA ASP A 198 3.57 3.07 -19.34
C ASP A 198 3.29 4.55 -19.00
N MET A 199 2.88 4.83 -17.77
CA MET A 199 3.01 6.16 -17.20
C MET A 199 4.49 6.30 -16.86
N GLU A 200 5.21 7.16 -17.58
CA GLU A 200 6.57 7.59 -17.21
C GLU A 200 6.58 7.80 -15.69
N GLU A 201 7.27 6.91 -14.95
CA GLU A 201 7.34 6.99 -13.50
C GLU A 201 8.07 8.29 -13.18
N GLU A 202 7.34 9.37 -12.92
CA GLU A 202 7.92 10.64 -12.50
C GLU A 202 8.79 10.35 -11.26
N GLU A 203 10.12 10.41 -11.48
CA GLU A 203 11.09 10.09 -10.46
C GLU A 203 10.98 11.12 -9.34
N GLU A 204 10.84 10.64 -8.11
CA GLU A 204 10.85 11.53 -6.94
C GLU A 204 12.21 12.23 -6.84
N PRO A 205 12.24 13.53 -6.49
CA PRO A 205 13.50 14.27 -6.36
C PRO A 205 14.46 13.59 -5.38
N GLU A 206 15.74 13.47 -5.76
CA GLU A 206 16.78 12.84 -4.93
C GLU A 206 16.88 13.44 -3.51
N ILE A 207 16.60 14.74 -3.39
CA ILE A 207 16.59 15.46 -2.10
C ILE A 207 15.48 14.89 -1.19
N SER A 208 14.29 14.64 -1.73
CA SER A 208 13.18 14.03 -1.00
C SER A 208 13.52 12.62 -0.55
N GLN A 209 14.15 11.82 -1.42
CA GLN A 209 14.58 10.45 -1.08
C GLN A 209 15.59 10.45 0.07
N ARG A 210 16.62 11.31 0.00
CA ARG A 210 17.63 11.44 1.06
C ARG A 210 17.03 11.89 2.39
N ALA A 211 16.09 12.84 2.35
CA ALA A 211 15.39 13.30 3.54
C ALA A 211 14.55 12.17 4.17
N ILE A 212 13.78 11.42 3.37
CA ILE A 212 12.98 10.29 3.88
C ILE A 212 13.89 9.24 4.54
N ALA A 213 15.02 8.91 3.93
CA ALA A 213 15.99 7.98 4.51
C ALA A 213 16.55 8.49 5.85
N ALA A 214 16.91 9.77 5.94
CA ALA A 214 17.40 10.38 7.18
C ALA A 214 16.33 10.39 8.28
N ILE A 215 15.07 10.69 7.92
CA ILE A 215 13.94 10.73 8.84
C ILE A 215 13.66 9.32 9.41
N ARG A 216 13.67 8.30 8.55
CA ARG A 216 13.49 6.89 8.96
C ARG A 216 14.61 6.37 9.87
N ALA A 217 15.79 6.98 9.83
CA ALA A 217 16.90 6.64 10.71
C ALA A 217 16.83 7.33 12.09
N LEU A 218 15.82 8.18 12.34
CA LEU A 218 15.70 8.89 13.62
C LEU A 218 15.32 7.95 14.77
N PRO A 219 16.12 7.87 15.85
CA PRO A 219 15.81 7.02 17.01
C PRO A 219 14.50 7.40 17.72
N SER A 220 14.03 8.63 17.52
CA SER A 220 12.77 9.11 18.09
C SER A 220 11.52 8.50 17.44
N LEU A 221 11.64 7.80 16.31
CA LEU A 221 10.51 7.11 15.68
C LEU A 221 9.99 5.97 16.55
N ASP A 222 10.86 5.26 17.26
CA ASP A 222 10.50 4.18 18.20
C ASP A 222 9.59 4.67 19.35
N LEU A 223 9.48 5.98 19.52
CA LEU A 223 8.63 6.59 20.53
C LEU A 223 7.18 6.80 20.05
N LEU A 224 6.92 6.74 18.73
CA LEU A 224 5.58 6.92 18.15
C LEU A 224 4.64 5.79 18.60
N HIS A 225 5.10 4.54 18.62
CA HIS A 225 4.34 3.39 19.14
C HIS A 225 3.91 3.55 20.59
N LYS A 226 4.65 4.38 21.35
CA LYS A 226 4.36 4.66 22.76
C LYS A 226 3.36 5.82 22.91
N GLY A 227 2.71 6.22 21.81
CA GLY A 227 1.73 7.31 21.78
C GLY A 227 2.35 8.71 21.89
N LYS A 228 3.66 8.85 21.72
CA LYS A 228 4.31 10.17 21.74
C LYS A 228 4.18 10.84 20.37
N HIS A 229 4.12 12.17 20.39
CA HIS A 229 4.21 12.96 19.16
C HIS A 229 5.67 13.22 18.81
N LEU A 230 6.00 13.09 17.52
CA LEU A 230 7.27 13.50 16.96
C LEU A 230 7.14 14.89 16.34
N ARG A 231 8.07 15.76 16.74
CA ARG A 231 8.40 17.01 16.06
C ARG A 231 9.92 17.05 15.92
N HIS A 232 10.41 17.10 14.69
CA HIS A 232 11.84 17.13 14.42
C HIS A 232 12.16 18.09 13.28
N ALA A 233 13.14 18.96 13.48
CA ALA A 233 13.66 19.86 12.45
C ALA A 233 15.17 19.61 12.31
N SER A 234 15.63 19.36 11.09
CA SER A 234 17.05 19.27 10.77
C SER A 234 17.48 20.44 9.90
N ARG A 235 18.60 21.05 10.26
CA ARG A 235 19.27 22.13 9.51
C ARG A 235 20.66 21.72 9.00
N GLU A 236 21.02 20.44 9.16
CA GLU A 236 22.32 19.90 8.78
C GLU A 236 22.14 18.72 7.83
N GLY A 237 22.90 18.72 6.73
CA GLY A 237 22.84 17.69 5.69
C GLY A 237 21.59 17.80 4.81
N SER A 238 20.44 17.37 5.33
CA SER A 238 19.13 17.48 4.67
C SER A 238 18.24 18.43 5.46
N PHE A 239 17.84 19.56 4.88
CA PHE A 239 16.94 20.52 5.51
C PHE A 239 15.51 19.97 5.49
N HIS A 240 14.95 19.66 6.65
CA HIS A 240 13.58 19.12 6.74
C HIS A 240 12.90 19.43 8.07
N LEU A 241 11.56 19.41 8.04
CA LEU A 241 10.68 19.47 9.22
C LEU A 241 9.71 18.30 9.17
N VAL A 242 9.60 17.56 10.27
CA VAL A 242 8.76 16.36 10.42
C VAL A 242 7.81 16.53 11.58
N LEU A 243 6.55 16.18 11.34
CA LEU A 243 5.48 16.20 12.33
C LEU A 243 4.72 14.87 12.29
N SER A 244 4.53 14.24 13.44
CA SER A 244 3.66 13.06 13.54
C SER A 244 2.19 13.45 13.63
N PHE A 245 1.32 12.64 13.04
CA PHE A 245 -0.13 12.73 13.23
C PHE A 245 -0.76 11.33 13.19
N SER A 246 -1.96 11.18 13.77
CA SER A 246 -2.69 9.90 13.80
C SER A 246 -1.84 8.70 14.30
N GLY A 247 -0.88 8.95 15.19
CA GLY A 247 -0.05 7.94 15.86
C GLY A 247 1.10 7.35 15.02
N ILE A 248 0.87 7.05 13.74
CA ILE A 248 1.82 6.31 12.90
C ILE A 248 2.28 7.09 11.65
N TYR A 249 1.59 8.17 11.30
CA TYR A 249 1.91 8.91 10.07
C TYR A 249 2.82 10.09 10.35
N LEU A 250 3.68 10.37 9.38
CA LEU A 250 4.62 11.48 9.42
C LEU A 250 4.39 12.39 8.22
N LEU A 251 4.17 13.67 8.50
CA LEU A 251 4.21 14.75 7.51
C LEU A 251 5.64 15.29 7.45
N CYS A 252 6.29 15.11 6.30
CA CYS A 252 7.68 15.46 6.06
C CYS A 252 7.75 16.60 5.05
N MET A 253 8.26 17.76 5.46
CA MET A 253 8.53 18.90 4.57
C MET A 253 10.02 18.97 4.31
N VAL A 254 10.41 18.93 3.03
CA VAL A 254 11.80 18.90 2.58
C VAL A 254 12.14 20.24 1.94
N PHE A 255 13.30 20.79 2.26
CA PHE A 255 13.78 22.08 1.78
C PHE A 255 15.10 21.90 1.02
N ASP A 256 15.33 22.75 0.04
CA ASP A 256 16.57 22.84 -0.75
C ASP A 256 17.68 23.62 -0.04
N GLY A 257 17.37 24.25 1.10
CA GLY A 257 18.29 25.03 1.92
C GLY A 257 17.70 25.42 3.27
N GLU A 258 18.28 26.46 3.89
CA GLU A 258 17.76 27.01 5.14
C GLU A 258 16.30 27.43 5.00
N PHE A 259 15.49 27.10 6.02
CA PHE A 259 14.06 27.37 6.00
C PHE A 259 13.59 28.09 7.26
N ASP A 260 12.46 28.79 7.08
CA ASP A 260 11.71 29.45 8.15
C ASP A 260 10.80 28.42 8.82
N GLU A 261 11.27 27.89 9.95
CA GLU A 261 10.59 26.87 10.73
C GLU A 261 9.23 27.33 11.24
N LEU A 262 9.12 28.58 11.70
CA LEU A 262 7.85 29.13 12.19
C LEU A 262 6.80 29.21 11.08
N ARG A 263 7.22 29.61 9.87
CA ARG A 263 6.33 29.59 8.69
C ARG A 263 5.89 28.17 8.35
N ALA A 264 6.84 27.23 8.29
CA ALA A 264 6.56 25.85 7.91
C ALA A 264 5.60 25.19 8.92
N GLU A 265 5.82 25.41 10.21
CA GLU A 265 4.93 24.92 11.27
C GLU A 265 3.53 25.49 11.20
N ARG A 266 3.41 26.80 10.99
CA ARG A 266 2.11 27.45 10.87
C ARG A 266 1.35 26.90 9.65
N ALA A 267 2.03 26.77 8.51
CA ALA A 267 1.44 26.19 7.32
C ALA A 267 0.99 24.74 7.55
N ALA A 268 1.78 23.95 8.28
CA ALA A 268 1.43 22.59 8.64
C ALA A 268 0.21 22.56 9.58
N GLN A 269 0.16 23.37 10.64
CA GLN A 269 -0.99 23.45 11.56
C GLN A 269 -2.30 23.74 10.82
N ASP A 270 -2.27 24.62 9.82
CA ASP A 270 -3.44 24.97 9.01
C ASP A 270 -3.88 23.86 8.03
N ALA A 271 -2.96 22.98 7.63
CA ALA A 271 -3.17 21.93 6.63
C ALA A 271 -3.46 20.55 7.25
N LEU A 272 -2.87 20.26 8.41
CA LEU A 272 -2.83 18.93 9.03
C LEU A 272 -4.22 18.31 9.21
N PRO A 273 -5.27 19.03 9.68
CA PRO A 273 -6.60 18.44 9.84
C PRO A 273 -7.25 18.01 8.51
N ARG A 274 -6.84 18.59 7.37
CA ARG A 274 -7.31 18.16 6.04
C ARG A 274 -6.52 16.95 5.55
N ILE A 275 -5.19 17.00 5.68
CA ILE A 275 -4.29 15.91 5.30
C ILE A 275 -4.64 14.64 6.09
N GLU A 276 -4.81 14.73 7.41
CA GLU A 276 -5.18 13.60 8.27
C GLU A 276 -6.47 12.92 7.81
N ARG A 277 -7.53 13.71 7.53
CA ARG A 277 -8.79 13.16 7.02
C ARG A 277 -8.65 12.48 5.66
N LEU A 278 -7.79 13.01 4.79
CA LEU A 278 -7.57 12.44 3.46
C LEU A 278 -6.77 11.14 3.55
N VAL A 279 -5.71 11.09 4.36
CA VAL A 279 -4.89 9.91 4.57
C VAL A 279 -5.73 8.77 5.19
N LEU A 280 -6.52 9.07 6.23
CA LEU A 280 -7.39 8.07 6.87
C LEU A 280 -8.55 7.59 5.97
N ALA A 281 -8.85 8.32 4.89
CA ALA A 281 -9.86 7.92 3.91
C ALA A 281 -9.28 7.10 2.75
N LEU A 282 -7.96 6.91 2.70
CA LEU A 282 -7.32 6.00 1.75
C LEU A 282 -7.55 4.54 2.19
N PRO A 283 -7.72 3.61 1.24
CA PRO A 283 -7.86 2.20 1.58
C PRO A 283 -6.61 1.71 2.32
N PRO A 284 -6.76 0.88 3.37
CA PRO A 284 -5.61 0.28 4.02
C PRO A 284 -4.83 -0.56 3.01
N LEU A 285 -3.53 -0.36 2.96
CA LEU A 285 -2.63 -1.23 2.21
C LEU A 285 -2.48 -2.53 3.03
N HIS A 286 -3.42 -3.45 2.85
CA HIS A 286 -3.23 -4.81 3.35
C HIS A 286 -2.04 -5.43 2.60
N PRO A 287 -0.99 -5.93 3.27
CA PRO A 287 -0.26 -7.03 2.68
C PRO A 287 -1.26 -8.18 2.60
N ASP A 288 -1.45 -8.77 1.41
CA ASP A 288 -2.05 -10.10 1.36
C ASP A 288 -1.30 -10.96 2.37
N PRO A 289 -1.99 -11.67 3.29
CA PRO A 289 -1.29 -12.51 4.24
C PRO A 289 -0.48 -13.51 3.42
N GLU A 290 0.85 -13.42 3.50
CA GLU A 290 1.68 -14.53 3.09
C GLU A 290 1.15 -15.78 3.82
N PRO A 291 1.09 -16.94 3.17
CA PRO A 291 0.60 -18.16 3.81
C PRO A 291 1.58 -18.58 4.92
N VAL A 292 1.42 -18.00 6.11
CA VAL A 292 2.13 -18.40 7.31
C VAL A 292 1.53 -19.72 7.77
N GLY A 293 2.28 -20.79 7.55
CA GLY A 293 2.08 -22.06 8.24
C GLY A 293 1.07 -23.00 7.59
N GLY A 294 1.59 -24.11 7.06
CA GLY A 294 0.78 -25.26 6.67
C GLY A 294 -0.13 -25.68 7.82
N ALA A 295 -1.43 -25.51 7.63
CA ALA A 295 -2.44 -26.10 8.48
C ALA A 295 -2.35 -27.63 8.36
N ILE A 296 -1.67 -28.26 9.32
CA ILE A 296 -1.75 -29.71 9.50
C ILE A 296 -3.18 -30.02 9.92
N ALA A 297 -3.96 -30.56 8.99
CA ALA A 297 -5.27 -31.10 9.27
C ALA A 297 -5.13 -32.27 10.27
N MET A 298 -5.44 -32.03 11.54
CA MET A 298 -5.53 -33.09 12.54
C MET A 298 -6.69 -34.02 12.20
N ARG A 299 -6.36 -35.22 11.70
CA ARG A 299 -7.31 -36.30 11.46
C ARG A 299 -7.82 -36.83 12.80
N ARG A 300 -9.12 -36.67 13.07
CA ARG A 300 -9.79 -37.23 14.27
C ARG A 300 -9.61 -38.76 14.32
N PRO A 301 -9.30 -39.34 15.49
CA PRO A 301 -9.21 -40.78 15.66
C PRO A 301 -10.60 -41.41 15.64
N ARG A 302 -10.81 -42.39 14.74
CA ARG A 302 -11.99 -43.26 14.73
C ARG A 302 -11.96 -44.17 15.96
N ARG A 303 -12.95 -44.02 16.85
CA ARG A 303 -13.22 -45.01 17.90
C ARG A 303 -13.68 -46.33 17.24
N ARG A 304 -13.04 -47.43 17.63
CA ARG A 304 -13.55 -48.80 17.45
C ARG A 304 -14.44 -49.15 18.62
#